data_AF-A0A2D5A873-F1
#
_entry.id   AF-A0A2D5A873-F1
#
_cell.length_a   1.000
_cell.length_b   1.000
_cell.length_c   1.000
_cell.angle_alpha   90.00
_cell.angle_beta   90.00
_cell.angle_gamma   90.00
#
_symmetry.space_group_name_H-M   'P 1'
#
loop_
_entity.id
_entity.type
_entity.pdbx_description
1 polymer ?
#
loop_
_entity_poly.entity_id
_entity_poly.type
_entity_poly.pdbx_seq_one_letter_code
_entity_poly.pdbx_strand_id
1 'polypeptide(L)'
;MSDSRLRNYALAAGGSAALAAAGAASAEIQKSSGSTLITAGAGSSSIVDLFTIDNGVDPERRLRAGNRMTGTWSSSGSARVYLNFDGGGQVWNMVDAGASIGPGFTGTRSASQHMSFNNSAMFSSTVNNLASGTGKIVGFSLDVSETFYGWIDYDLSMSEGEYAFTVNSWAYNDVAYEGIIAGQYQAAGSSAVPGLGGLAALAIGAAGVRSRRQRTVA
;
A
#
# COMPACT_ATOMS: atom_id res chain seq x y z
N MET A 1 -35.91 43.17 -14.10
CA MET A 1 -34.83 42.78 -15.03
C MET A 1 -33.73 42.17 -14.18
N SER A 2 -33.70 40.84 -14.12
CA SER A 2 -32.92 40.05 -13.17
C SER A 2 -31.63 39.53 -13.80
N ASP A 3 -30.52 39.77 -13.10
CA ASP A 3 -29.15 39.36 -13.41
C ASP A 3 -28.98 37.88 -13.79
N SER A 4 -28.38 37.61 -14.93
CA SER A 4 -27.89 36.28 -15.33
C SER A 4 -26.39 36.16 -15.06
N ARG A 5 -26.01 36.02 -13.78
CA ARG A 5 -24.62 35.86 -13.30
C ARG A 5 -24.30 34.47 -12.75
N LEU A 6 -25.01 33.42 -13.19
CA LEU A 6 -24.83 32.07 -12.64
C LEU A 6 -24.89 30.98 -13.70
N ARG A 7 -23.91 30.93 -14.62
CA ARG A 7 -23.51 29.70 -15.32
C ARG A 7 -22.04 29.81 -15.70
N ASN A 8 -21.15 29.25 -14.87
CA ASN A 8 -19.85 28.64 -15.22
C ASN A 8 -18.97 28.44 -13.97
N TYR A 9 -19.51 27.76 -12.95
CA TYR A 9 -18.73 27.27 -11.80
C TYR A 9 -18.85 25.75 -11.67
N ALA A 10 -18.43 25.02 -12.71
CA ALA A 10 -18.43 23.56 -12.68
C ALA A 10 -17.25 22.93 -13.43
N LEU A 11 -16.05 23.51 -13.32
CA LEU A 11 -14.81 22.92 -13.85
C LEU A 11 -13.61 23.33 -12.97
N ALA A 12 -13.74 23.17 -11.66
CA ALA A 12 -12.64 23.36 -10.71
C ALA A 12 -12.81 22.56 -9.40
N ALA A 13 -13.51 21.42 -9.45
CA ALA A 13 -13.77 20.59 -8.25
C ALA A 13 -13.23 19.15 -8.37
N GLY A 14 -12.44 18.84 -9.40
CA GLY A 14 -11.87 17.48 -9.61
C GLY A 14 -10.35 17.43 -9.64
N GLY A 15 -9.65 18.52 -9.30
CA GLY A 15 -8.22 18.69 -9.61
C GLY A 15 -7.29 18.94 -8.42
N SER A 16 -7.73 18.72 -7.18
CA SER A 16 -6.97 19.12 -5.97
C SER A 16 -6.62 17.97 -5.01
N ALA A 17 -6.69 16.71 -5.45
CA ALA A 17 -6.15 15.58 -4.68
C ALA A 17 -4.76 15.10 -5.18
N ALA A 18 -4.20 15.70 -6.24
CA ALA A 18 -2.97 15.23 -6.87
C ALA A 18 -1.78 16.21 -6.78
N LEU A 19 -1.86 17.25 -5.95
CA LEU A 19 -0.81 18.29 -5.88
C LEU A 19 -0.38 18.59 -4.43
N ALA A 20 0.07 17.55 -3.73
CA ALA A 20 0.87 17.68 -2.52
C ALA A 20 1.95 16.58 -2.55
N ALA A 21 2.86 16.67 -3.51
CA ALA A 21 4.03 15.77 -3.59
C ALA A 21 5.23 16.48 -4.27
N ALA A 22 5.36 17.79 -4.08
CA ALA A 22 6.48 18.56 -4.61
C ALA A 22 7.11 19.38 -3.48
N GLY A 23 7.75 18.67 -2.55
CA GLY A 23 8.43 19.23 -1.38
C GLY A 23 9.61 18.37 -0.94
N ALA A 24 10.63 18.29 -1.78
CA ALA A 24 12.05 18.01 -1.48
C ALA A 24 12.42 17.24 -0.18
N ALA A 25 11.96 16.00 -0.09
CA ALA A 25 12.81 14.82 0.05
C ALA A 25 12.23 13.83 -0.97
N SER A 26 13.03 13.24 -1.86
CA SER A 26 12.47 12.26 -2.80
C SER A 26 12.04 11.05 -1.98
N ALA A 27 10.75 10.94 -1.65
CA ALA A 27 10.22 9.77 -0.98
C ALA A 27 10.64 8.52 -1.77
N GLU A 28 11.39 7.62 -1.14
CA GLU A 28 11.84 6.40 -1.78
C GLU A 28 10.89 5.29 -1.35
N ILE A 29 10.14 4.76 -2.31
CA ILE A 29 9.27 3.62 -2.02
C ILE A 29 10.15 2.38 -1.87
N GLN A 30 10.26 1.90 -0.64
CA GLN A 30 10.92 0.65 -0.31
C GLN A 30 9.99 -0.50 -0.68
N LYS A 31 10.53 -1.58 -1.25
CA LYS A 31 9.73 -2.69 -1.79
C LYS A 31 10.44 -4.03 -1.74
N SER A 32 9.65 -5.08 -1.78
CA SER A 32 10.11 -6.46 -1.97
C SER A 32 10.78 -6.66 -3.35
N SER A 33 11.76 -7.56 -3.42
CA SER A 33 12.38 -8.01 -4.67
C SER A 33 11.77 -9.31 -5.24
N GLY A 34 10.84 -9.94 -4.52
CA GLY A 34 10.19 -11.18 -4.94
C GLY A 34 9.16 -11.68 -3.92
N SER A 35 8.58 -12.84 -4.21
CA SER A 35 7.57 -13.48 -3.38
C SER A 35 8.17 -14.34 -2.28
N THR A 36 7.49 -14.41 -1.14
CA THR A 36 7.87 -15.21 0.03
C THR A 36 6.74 -16.16 0.40
N LEU A 37 7.01 -17.47 0.32
CA LEU A 37 6.11 -18.50 0.84
C LEU A 37 6.23 -18.57 2.37
N ILE A 38 5.10 -18.52 3.07
CA ILE A 38 5.05 -18.66 4.52
C ILE A 38 4.58 -20.07 4.85
N THR A 39 5.55 -20.94 5.14
CA THR A 39 5.27 -22.37 5.38
C THR A 39 4.37 -22.57 6.60
N ALA A 40 3.31 -23.35 6.40
CA ALA A 40 2.43 -23.76 7.50
C ALA A 40 3.20 -24.63 8.49
N GLY A 41 3.09 -24.33 9.79
CA GLY A 41 3.77 -25.13 10.80
C GLY A 41 3.46 -24.73 12.24
N ALA A 42 3.94 -25.54 13.17
CA ALA A 42 3.90 -25.23 14.59
C ALA A 42 5.15 -24.46 15.01
N GLY A 43 5.00 -23.50 15.93
CA GLY A 43 6.13 -22.77 16.52
C GLY A 43 6.74 -21.70 15.61
N SER A 44 8.00 -21.35 15.87
CA SER A 44 8.68 -20.20 15.24
C SER A 44 9.01 -20.41 13.76
N SER A 45 9.10 -21.65 13.27
CA SER A 45 9.37 -21.95 11.85
C SER A 45 8.26 -21.52 10.91
N SER A 46 7.08 -21.22 11.44
CA SER A 46 5.93 -20.70 10.71
C SER A 46 5.89 -19.18 10.59
N ILE A 47 6.94 -18.48 11.06
CA ILE A 47 7.02 -17.03 11.12
C ILE A 47 8.21 -16.57 10.28
N VAL A 48 7.98 -15.58 9.42
CA VAL A 48 9.00 -14.98 8.56
C VAL A 48 9.02 -13.48 8.79
N ASP A 49 10.22 -12.94 8.98
CA ASP A 49 10.47 -11.49 8.99
C ASP A 49 10.44 -11.01 7.52
N LEU A 50 9.49 -10.12 7.18
CA LEU A 50 9.34 -9.63 5.81
C LEU A 50 10.27 -8.45 5.53
N PHE A 51 10.25 -7.45 6.41
CA PHE A 51 11.10 -6.26 6.37
C PHE A 51 11.07 -5.52 7.72
N THR A 52 11.97 -4.54 7.86
CA THR A 52 11.94 -3.58 8.96
C THR A 52 12.01 -2.18 8.39
N ILE A 53 11.08 -1.30 8.80
CA ILE A 53 11.09 0.11 8.38
C ILE A 53 12.34 0.78 8.98
N ASP A 54 12.91 1.75 8.26
CA ASP A 54 14.17 2.44 8.59
C ASP A 54 15.39 1.51 8.70
N ASN A 55 15.47 0.49 7.84
CA ASN A 55 16.65 -0.39 7.72
C ASN A 55 17.07 -1.07 9.03
N GLY A 56 16.13 -1.37 9.93
CA GLY A 56 16.41 -2.16 11.12
C GLY A 56 16.90 -1.39 12.34
N VAL A 57 16.84 -0.04 12.32
CA VAL A 57 17.24 0.78 13.48
C VAL A 57 16.34 0.53 14.68
N ASP A 58 15.05 0.30 14.45
CA ASP A 58 14.05 0.08 15.49
C ASP A 58 13.40 -1.32 15.35
N PRO A 59 13.57 -2.22 16.34
CA PRO A 59 12.99 -3.56 16.28
C PRO A 59 11.45 -3.55 16.32
N GLU A 60 10.81 -2.49 16.83
CA GLU A 60 9.34 -2.39 16.87
C GLU A 60 8.74 -2.23 15.46
N ARG A 61 9.55 -1.82 14.49
CA ARG A 61 9.13 -1.57 13.11
C ARG A 61 9.32 -2.75 12.18
N ARG A 62 9.58 -3.93 12.75
CA ARG A 62 9.73 -5.17 11.99
C ARG A 62 8.37 -5.78 11.69
N LEU A 63 8.09 -5.97 10.41
CA LEU A 63 6.90 -6.67 9.95
C LEU A 63 7.16 -8.18 9.87
N ARG A 64 6.24 -8.95 10.42
CA ARG A 64 6.24 -10.42 10.38
C ARG A 64 4.99 -10.96 9.73
N ALA A 65 5.17 -12.01 8.96
CA ALA A 65 4.12 -12.89 8.48
C ALA A 65 4.16 -14.21 9.23
N GLY A 66 3.01 -14.74 9.61
CA GLY A 66 2.90 -16.05 10.26
C GLY A 66 1.83 -16.92 9.62
N ASN A 67 2.12 -18.22 9.47
CA ASN A 67 1.19 -19.26 9.03
C ASN A 67 1.19 -20.43 10.02
N ARG A 68 0.55 -20.22 11.18
CA ARG A 68 0.56 -21.19 12.27
C ARG A 68 -0.49 -22.26 12.06
N MET A 69 -0.09 -23.52 12.22
CA MET A 69 -1.02 -24.65 12.25
C MET A 69 -0.75 -25.50 13.49
N THR A 70 -1.82 -25.93 14.15
CA THR A 70 -1.78 -26.91 15.24
C THR A 70 -2.79 -28.02 14.97
N GLY A 71 -2.44 -29.26 15.30
CA GLY A 71 -3.23 -30.43 14.97
C GLY A 71 -3.04 -30.90 13.53
N THR A 72 -3.93 -31.77 13.07
CA THR A 72 -3.93 -32.31 11.70
C THR A 72 -5.36 -32.24 11.15
N TRP A 73 -5.52 -32.13 9.83
CA TRP A 73 -6.86 -32.10 9.22
C TRP A 73 -7.71 -33.33 9.56
N SER A 74 -7.05 -34.49 9.68
CA SER A 74 -7.64 -35.77 10.11
C SER A 74 -8.02 -35.81 11.59
N SER A 75 -7.67 -34.80 12.38
CA SER A 75 -7.99 -34.67 13.81
C SER A 75 -8.62 -33.30 14.09
N SER A 76 -8.68 -32.90 15.36
CA SER A 76 -8.94 -31.51 15.71
C SER A 76 -7.70 -30.65 15.57
N GLY A 77 -7.91 -29.35 15.33
CA GLY A 77 -6.84 -28.37 15.25
C GLY A 77 -7.33 -26.97 14.89
N SER A 78 -6.36 -26.09 14.70
CA SER A 78 -6.59 -24.74 14.21
C SER A 78 -5.45 -24.29 13.32
N ALA A 79 -5.77 -23.38 12.40
CA ALA A 79 -4.80 -22.67 11.59
C ALA A 79 -5.04 -21.17 11.69
N ARG A 80 -3.95 -20.41 11.68
CA ARG A 80 -3.97 -18.96 11.76
C ARG A 80 -2.91 -18.37 10.86
N VAL A 81 -3.36 -17.51 9.95
CA VAL A 81 -2.49 -16.62 9.21
C VAL A 81 -2.56 -15.23 9.82
N TYR A 82 -1.44 -14.53 9.91
CA TYR A 82 -1.42 -13.15 10.39
C TYR A 82 -0.25 -12.34 9.81
N LEU A 83 -0.46 -11.03 9.78
CA LEU A 83 0.56 -10.00 9.57
C LEU A 83 0.60 -9.13 10.82
N ASN A 84 1.80 -8.83 11.30
CA ASN A 84 1.96 -8.10 12.55
C ASN A 84 3.31 -7.37 12.61
N PHE A 85 3.29 -6.12 13.04
CA PHE A 85 4.49 -5.42 13.50
C PHE A 85 4.83 -5.81 14.93
N ASP A 86 6.13 -5.90 15.25
CA ASP A 86 6.59 -6.26 16.60
C ASP A 86 6.19 -5.22 17.68
N GLY A 87 5.93 -3.97 17.27
CA GLY A 87 5.41 -2.91 18.13
C GLY A 87 4.53 -1.90 17.38
N GLY A 88 4.26 -0.77 18.05
CA GLY A 88 3.48 0.34 17.47
C GLY A 88 1.96 0.17 17.42
N GLY A 89 1.29 1.29 17.18
CA GLY A 89 -0.11 1.40 16.78
C GLY A 89 -0.28 1.07 15.30
N GLN A 90 -0.47 -0.20 14.98
CA GLN A 90 -0.77 -0.63 13.62
C GLN A 90 -2.27 -0.62 13.32
N VAL A 91 -2.62 -0.24 12.10
CA VAL A 91 -3.96 -0.33 11.54
C VAL A 91 -3.87 -1.00 10.17
N TRP A 92 -4.76 -1.94 9.92
CA TRP A 92 -4.82 -2.77 8.73
C TRP A 92 -6.17 -2.61 8.07
N ASN A 93 -6.23 -2.58 6.75
CA ASN A 93 -7.49 -2.65 6.01
C ASN A 93 -7.29 -3.27 4.63
N MET A 94 -8.30 -4.01 4.15
CA MET A 94 -8.30 -4.50 2.77
C MET A 94 -8.50 -3.33 1.82
N VAL A 95 -7.73 -3.29 0.74
CA VAL A 95 -7.78 -2.22 -0.25
C VAL A 95 -7.68 -2.78 -1.65
N ASP A 96 -8.23 -2.06 -2.62
CA ASP A 96 -8.03 -2.36 -4.03
C ASP A 96 -6.72 -1.75 -4.53
N ALA A 97 -6.15 -2.34 -5.59
CA ALA A 97 -5.01 -1.75 -6.29
C ALA A 97 -5.37 -0.34 -6.79
N GLY A 98 -4.46 0.63 -6.62
CA GLY A 98 -4.71 2.03 -6.94
C GLY A 98 -5.36 2.85 -5.82
N ALA A 99 -5.78 2.24 -4.71
CA ALA A 99 -6.29 2.98 -3.55
C ALA A 99 -5.17 3.77 -2.84
N SER A 100 -5.49 4.96 -2.35
CA SER A 100 -4.56 5.77 -1.54
C SER A 100 -4.55 5.28 -0.09
N ILE A 101 -3.36 5.11 0.46
CA ILE A 101 -3.09 4.72 1.85
C ILE A 101 -2.22 5.82 2.45
N GLY A 102 -2.76 6.64 3.34
CA GLY A 102 -2.05 7.79 3.88
C GLY A 102 -2.79 8.42 5.06
N PRO A 103 -2.59 9.71 5.34
CA PRO A 103 -3.31 10.41 6.40
C PRO A 103 -4.82 10.19 6.32
N GLY A 104 -5.41 9.73 7.42
CA GLY A 104 -6.84 9.36 7.48
C GLY A 104 -7.15 7.91 7.07
N PHE A 105 -6.15 7.08 6.75
CA PHE A 105 -6.34 5.64 6.58
C PHE A 105 -6.89 5.03 7.87
N THR A 106 -7.97 4.25 7.75
CA THR A 106 -8.65 3.60 8.88
C THR A 106 -8.82 2.12 8.62
N GLY A 107 -8.99 1.36 9.71
CA GLY A 107 -9.05 -0.09 9.68
C GLY A 107 -9.08 -0.69 11.07
N THR A 108 -8.59 -1.93 11.21
CA THR A 108 -8.54 -2.64 12.50
C THR A 108 -7.10 -2.88 12.94
N ARG A 109 -6.90 -3.17 14.23
CA ARG A 109 -5.56 -3.41 14.79
C ARG A 109 -4.99 -4.79 14.49
N SER A 110 -5.63 -5.58 13.63
CA SER A 110 -5.20 -6.93 13.32
C SER A 110 -5.43 -7.26 11.85
N ALA A 111 -4.39 -7.77 11.19
CA ALA A 111 -4.50 -8.49 9.93
C ALA A 111 -4.32 -9.99 10.22
N SER A 112 -5.42 -10.73 10.31
CA SER A 112 -5.36 -12.18 10.51
C SER A 112 -6.58 -12.91 9.98
N GLN A 113 -6.37 -14.17 9.60
CA GLN A 113 -7.43 -15.13 9.36
C GLN A 113 -7.19 -16.34 10.26
N HIS A 114 -8.25 -16.81 10.91
CA HIS A 114 -8.21 -17.96 11.81
C HIS A 114 -9.29 -18.94 11.40
N MET A 115 -8.97 -20.23 11.41
CA MET A 115 -9.94 -21.30 11.25
C MET A 115 -9.72 -22.40 12.28
N SER A 116 -10.81 -23.02 12.69
CA SER A 116 -10.82 -24.23 13.51
C SER A 116 -11.46 -25.38 12.76
N PHE A 117 -10.91 -26.57 12.94
CA PHE A 117 -11.34 -27.76 12.23
C PHE A 117 -11.34 -28.99 13.13
N ASN A 118 -12.19 -29.95 12.79
CA ASN A 118 -12.30 -31.24 13.46
C ASN A 118 -12.82 -32.28 12.48
N ASN A 119 -12.30 -33.51 12.56
CA ASN A 119 -12.77 -34.65 11.78
C ASN A 119 -12.92 -34.33 10.28
N SER A 120 -11.90 -33.68 9.69
CA SER A 120 -11.88 -33.27 8.28
C SER A 120 -12.99 -32.29 7.87
N ALA A 121 -13.50 -31.49 8.81
CA ALA A 121 -14.46 -30.43 8.54
C ALA A 121 -14.05 -29.13 9.23
N MET A 122 -14.19 -28.01 8.52
CA MET A 122 -14.06 -26.69 9.13
C MET A 122 -15.37 -26.37 9.85
N PHE A 123 -15.28 -25.92 11.11
CA PHE A 123 -16.47 -25.54 11.90
C PHE A 123 -16.48 -24.08 12.33
N SER A 124 -15.35 -23.36 12.20
CA SER A 124 -15.27 -21.93 12.48
C SER A 124 -14.22 -21.27 11.61
N SER A 125 -14.52 -20.05 11.17
CA SER A 125 -13.59 -19.17 10.46
C SER A 125 -13.83 -17.72 10.89
N THR A 126 -12.76 -16.97 11.11
CA THR A 126 -12.80 -15.55 11.47
C THR A 126 -11.77 -14.82 10.63
N VAL A 127 -12.22 -13.75 9.97
CA VAL A 127 -11.41 -12.91 9.09
C VAL A 127 -11.32 -11.51 9.70
N ASN A 128 -10.09 -11.04 9.92
CA ASN A 128 -9.76 -9.68 10.38
C ASN A 128 -8.83 -9.07 9.34
N ASN A 129 -9.38 -8.38 8.33
CA ASN A 129 -8.61 -7.65 7.30
C ASN A 129 -7.49 -8.45 6.61
N LEU A 130 -7.67 -9.77 6.52
CA LEU A 130 -6.83 -10.68 5.76
C LEU A 130 -7.72 -11.73 5.11
N ALA A 131 -8.34 -11.37 3.99
CA ALA A 131 -9.31 -12.21 3.32
C ALA A 131 -8.61 -13.27 2.46
N SER A 132 -9.18 -14.47 2.37
CA SER A 132 -8.71 -15.49 1.44
C SER A 132 -8.92 -15.08 -0.03
N GLY A 133 -8.07 -15.61 -0.90
CA GLY A 133 -8.07 -15.38 -2.34
C GLY A 133 -6.67 -15.11 -2.89
N THR A 134 -6.61 -14.85 -4.18
CA THR A 134 -5.39 -14.56 -4.94
C THR A 134 -5.31 -13.08 -5.28
N GLY A 135 -4.11 -12.50 -5.27
CA GLY A 135 -3.85 -11.10 -5.61
C GLY A 135 -4.57 -10.12 -4.69
N LYS A 136 -4.71 -10.47 -3.41
CA LYS A 136 -5.36 -9.63 -2.41
C LYS A 136 -4.36 -8.60 -1.90
N ILE A 137 -4.83 -7.36 -1.68
CA ILE A 137 -4.00 -6.31 -1.11
C ILE A 137 -4.55 -5.90 0.25
N VAL A 138 -3.66 -5.87 1.24
CA VAL A 138 -3.92 -5.26 2.55
C VAL A 138 -3.02 -4.05 2.71
N GLY A 139 -3.62 -2.92 3.03
CA GLY A 139 -2.93 -1.68 3.39
C GLY A 139 -2.69 -1.62 4.89
N PHE A 140 -1.63 -0.92 5.28
CA PHE A 140 -1.32 -0.66 6.68
C PHE A 140 -0.91 0.79 6.94
N SER A 141 -1.16 1.23 8.17
CA SER A 141 -0.44 2.32 8.81
C SER A 141 0.23 1.82 10.07
N LEU A 142 1.49 2.16 10.28
CA LEU A 142 2.23 1.88 11.51
C LEU A 142 2.55 3.20 12.21
N ASP A 143 2.02 3.38 13.41
CA ASP A 143 2.30 4.53 14.25
C ASP A 143 3.20 4.13 15.43
N VAL A 144 4.46 4.59 15.43
CA VAL A 144 5.39 4.34 16.54
C VAL A 144 5.81 5.68 17.15
N SER A 145 6.89 6.27 16.65
CA SER A 145 7.25 7.68 16.86
C SER A 145 6.74 8.57 15.73
N GLU A 146 6.60 7.99 14.55
CA GLU A 146 6.12 8.58 13.31
C GLU A 146 5.19 7.58 12.63
N THR A 147 4.35 8.07 11.73
CA THR A 147 3.41 7.20 11.00
C THR A 147 3.97 6.84 9.62
N PHE A 148 4.04 5.54 9.33
CA PHE A 148 4.44 5.01 8.03
C PHE A 148 3.29 4.28 7.36
N TYR A 149 3.22 4.34 6.03
CA TYR A 149 2.16 3.74 5.23
C TYR A 149 2.72 2.75 4.23
N GLY A 150 2.01 1.65 4.04
CA GLY A 150 2.42 0.61 3.10
C GLY A 150 1.30 -0.33 2.73
N TRP A 151 1.63 -1.29 1.86
CA TRP A 151 0.71 -2.31 1.40
C TRP A 151 1.44 -3.63 1.17
N ILE A 152 0.67 -4.72 1.19
CA ILE A 152 1.14 -6.09 0.96
C ILE A 152 0.17 -6.77 0.01
N ASP A 153 0.69 -7.29 -1.09
CA ASP A 153 0.00 -8.20 -2.02
C ASP A 153 0.27 -9.64 -1.58
N TYR A 154 -0.78 -10.43 -1.47
CA TYR A 154 -0.70 -11.81 -1.03
C TYR A 154 -1.73 -12.73 -1.68
N ASP A 155 -1.39 -14.01 -1.66
CA ASP A 155 -2.28 -15.13 -1.91
C ASP A 155 -2.52 -15.89 -0.61
N LEU A 156 -3.78 -16.11 -0.28
CA LEU A 156 -4.18 -16.82 0.93
C LEU A 156 -5.26 -17.86 0.61
N SER A 157 -4.92 -19.12 0.83
CA SER A 157 -5.85 -20.24 0.80
C SER A 157 -5.97 -20.84 2.19
N MET A 158 -7.15 -20.67 2.79
CA MET A 158 -7.54 -21.29 4.06
C MET A 158 -8.88 -21.97 3.86
N SER A 159 -8.81 -23.21 3.39
CA SER A 159 -9.95 -24.07 3.09
C SER A 159 -9.73 -25.46 3.65
N GLU A 160 -10.68 -26.36 3.41
CA GLU A 160 -10.64 -27.72 3.93
C GLU A 160 -9.37 -28.46 3.49
N GLY A 161 -8.49 -28.76 4.45
CA GLY A 161 -7.22 -29.45 4.20
C GLY A 161 -6.13 -28.62 3.52
N GLU A 162 -6.33 -27.32 3.31
CA GLU A 162 -5.39 -26.44 2.60
C GLU A 162 -5.07 -25.17 3.40
N TYR A 163 -3.78 -24.91 3.60
CA TYR A 163 -3.26 -23.78 4.37
C TYR A 163 -2.06 -23.14 3.66
N ALA A 164 -2.30 -22.45 2.56
CA ALA A 164 -1.27 -21.79 1.78
C ALA A 164 -1.29 -20.29 2.01
N PHE A 165 -0.13 -19.71 2.33
CA PHE A 165 0.02 -18.26 2.46
C PHE A 165 1.31 -17.82 1.77
N THR A 166 1.18 -16.97 0.77
CA THR A 166 2.29 -16.41 0.01
C THR A 166 2.17 -14.90 0.02
N VAL A 167 3.23 -14.22 0.40
CA VAL A 167 3.36 -12.78 0.22
C VAL A 167 4.01 -12.56 -1.13
N ASN A 168 3.26 -12.02 -2.09
CA ASN A 168 3.73 -11.85 -3.46
C ASN A 168 4.66 -10.65 -3.58
N SER A 169 4.27 -9.54 -2.96
CA SER A 169 5.05 -8.32 -2.90
C SER A 169 4.59 -7.41 -1.76
N TRP A 170 5.42 -6.45 -1.41
CA TRP A 170 5.07 -5.39 -0.47
C TRP A 170 5.80 -4.11 -0.85
N ALA A 171 5.25 -2.97 -0.44
CA ALA A 171 5.95 -1.70 -0.49
C ALA A 171 5.48 -0.77 0.64
N TYR A 172 6.36 0.15 1.04
CA TYR A 172 6.05 1.21 2.00
C TYR A 172 6.74 2.51 1.62
N ASN A 173 6.18 3.63 2.08
CA ASN A 173 6.80 4.94 1.97
C ASN A 173 7.74 5.14 3.17
N ASP A 174 9.02 5.39 2.89
CA ASP A 174 10.03 5.61 3.93
C ASP A 174 10.03 7.04 4.49
N VAL A 175 9.24 7.95 3.91
CA VAL A 175 9.01 9.28 4.46
C VAL A 175 7.81 9.23 5.39
N ALA A 176 8.05 9.59 6.65
CA ALA A 176 7.02 9.70 7.66
C ALA A 176 5.84 10.59 7.22
N TYR A 177 4.63 10.15 7.55
CA TYR A 177 3.35 10.80 7.27
C TYR A 177 2.98 10.92 5.78
N GLU A 178 3.83 10.48 4.86
CA GLU A 178 3.57 10.50 3.43
C GLU A 178 2.88 9.21 2.98
N GLY A 179 1.78 9.36 2.25
CA GLY A 179 0.99 8.23 1.77
C GLY A 179 1.67 7.44 0.66
N ILE A 180 1.07 6.31 0.31
CA ILE A 180 1.43 5.44 -0.80
C ILE A 180 0.16 4.99 -1.53
N ILE A 181 0.28 4.68 -2.82
CA ILE A 181 -0.80 4.04 -3.57
C ILE A 181 -0.61 2.52 -3.56
N ALA A 182 -1.66 1.79 -3.21
CA ALA A 182 -1.69 0.34 -3.23
C ALA A 182 -1.29 -0.22 -4.60
N GLY A 183 -0.33 -1.16 -4.63
CA GLY A 183 0.17 -1.78 -5.86
C GLY A 183 1.15 -0.89 -6.66
N GLN A 184 1.51 0.30 -6.19
CA GLN A 184 2.59 1.11 -6.79
C GLN A 184 3.95 0.80 -6.14
N TYR A 185 4.98 0.75 -6.99
CA TYR A 185 6.36 0.42 -6.62
C TYR A 185 7.34 1.60 -6.78
N GLN A 186 6.82 2.80 -7.07
CA GLN A 186 7.55 4.05 -7.28
C GLN A 186 6.72 5.21 -6.73
N ALA A 187 7.37 6.23 -6.16
CA ALA A 187 6.69 7.43 -5.68
C ALA A 187 6.06 8.20 -6.85
N ALA A 188 4.91 8.83 -6.62
CA ALA A 188 4.15 9.58 -7.63
C ALA A 188 4.91 10.76 -8.27
N GLY A 189 6.11 11.10 -7.78
CA GLY A 189 7.01 12.10 -8.34
C GLY A 189 8.34 11.57 -8.92
N SER A 190 8.58 10.25 -8.88
CA SER A 190 9.86 9.64 -9.29
C SER A 190 10.03 9.53 -10.82
N SER A 191 8.96 9.75 -11.59
CA SER A 191 9.02 9.88 -13.06
C SER A 191 9.09 11.36 -13.48
N ALA A 192 9.98 12.13 -12.86
CA ALA A 192 10.50 13.34 -13.48
C ALA A 192 11.57 12.94 -14.51
N VAL A 193 11.17 12.18 -15.54
CA VAL A 193 11.85 12.29 -16.84
C VAL A 193 11.19 13.48 -17.50
N PRO A 194 11.89 14.60 -17.76
CA PRO A 194 11.39 15.62 -18.66
C PRO A 194 11.24 14.93 -20.03
N GLY A 195 10.04 14.44 -20.32
CA GLY A 195 9.72 13.94 -21.64
C GLY A 195 10.10 15.01 -22.65
N LEU A 196 10.60 14.59 -23.82
CA LEU A 196 11.11 15.45 -24.89
C LEU A 196 10.15 16.60 -25.30
N GLY A 197 8.88 16.57 -24.89
CA GLY A 197 7.93 17.69 -24.98
C GLY A 197 8.25 18.91 -24.09
N GLY A 198 9.06 18.77 -23.03
CA GLY A 198 9.53 19.88 -22.20
C GLY A 198 10.62 20.74 -22.85
N LEU A 199 11.42 20.15 -23.75
CA LEU A 199 12.39 20.89 -24.55
C LEU A 199 11.72 21.71 -25.68
N ALA A 200 10.58 21.25 -26.20
CA ALA A 200 9.81 22.03 -27.18
C ALA A 200 9.14 23.27 -26.54
N ALA A 201 8.71 23.18 -25.28
CA ALA A 201 8.12 24.31 -24.57
C ALA A 201 9.12 25.46 -24.32
N LEU A 202 10.40 25.16 -24.09
CA LEU A 202 11.43 26.20 -23.97
C LEU A 202 11.82 26.81 -25.32
N ALA A 203 11.82 26.03 -26.41
CA ALA A 203 12.17 26.53 -27.74
C ALA A 203 11.07 27.40 -28.38
N ILE A 204 9.79 27.14 -28.10
CA ILE A 204 8.68 27.98 -28.59
C ILE A 204 8.60 29.31 -27.81
N GLY A 205 8.98 29.31 -26.53
CA GLY A 205 8.97 30.50 -25.68
C GLY A 205 9.96 31.60 -26.11
N ALA A 206 11.09 31.25 -26.73
CA ALA A 206 12.10 32.21 -27.15
C ALA A 206 11.88 32.79 -28.57
N ALA A 207 11.16 32.09 -29.46
CA ALA A 207 10.89 32.57 -30.82
C ALA A 207 9.69 33.56 -30.90
N GLY A 208 8.72 33.46 -29.97
CA GLY A 208 7.51 34.28 -29.98
C GLY A 208 7.69 35.75 -29.53
N VAL A 209 8.81 36.09 -28.89
CA VAL A 209 9.04 37.45 -28.34
C VAL A 209 9.56 38.43 -29.41
N ARG A 210 10.11 37.94 -30.53
CA ARG A 210 10.64 38.82 -31.60
C ARG A 210 9.58 39.31 -32.59
N SER A 211 8.38 38.72 -32.63
CA SER A 211 7.35 39.07 -33.62
C SER A 211 6.48 40.28 -33.24
N ARG A 212 6.53 40.78 -31.99
CA ARG A 212 5.68 41.92 -31.56
C ARG A 212 6.36 43.29 -31.58
N ARG A 213 7.58 43.42 -32.14
CA ARG A 213 8.23 44.73 -32.35
C ARG A 213 8.27 45.20 -33.80
N GLN A 214 7.55 44.57 -34.73
CA GLN A 214 7.49 45.01 -36.13
C GLN A 214 6.13 45.53 -36.60
N ARG A 215 5.20 45.86 -35.69
CA ARG A 215 3.94 46.53 -36.07
C ARG A 215 3.63 47.77 -35.25
N THR A 216 4.61 48.68 -35.22
CA THR A 216 4.37 50.11 -35.05
C THR A 216 5.45 50.82 -35.87
N VAL A 217 5.16 51.23 -37.11
CA VAL A 217 5.58 52.49 -37.78
C VAL A 217 4.95 52.48 -39.19
N ALA A 218 4.36 53.64 -39.54
CA ALA A 218 3.74 54.07 -40.80
C ALA A 218 2.29 53.63 -41.02
#